data_AF-A0A9X1HDP2-F1
#
_entry.id   AF-A0A9X1HDP2-F1
#
_cell.length_a   1.000
_cell.length_b   1.000
_cell.length_c   1.000
_cell.angle_alpha   90.00
_cell.angle_beta   90.00
_cell.angle_gamma   90.00
#
_symmetry.space_group_name_H-M   'P 1'
#
loop_
_entity.id
_entity.type
_entity.pdbx_description
1 polymer ?
#
loop_
_entity_poly.entity_id
_entity_poly.type
_entity_poly.pdbx_seq_one_letter_code
_entity_poly.pdbx_strand_id
1 'polypeptide(L)'
;MKNINYLNYFFVGVPIFLVACGILTNESSGNLIGSGLLFLILTGLFQVIFGIKMLMDDPKDTNLQHYIKGVGFFFALWLINGTVLNFEIIYYILVPIPIVLAIFFSMITYKKAHK
;
A
#
# COMPACT_ATOMS: atom_id res chain seq x y z
N MET A 1 15.69 -6.93 8.83
CA MET A 1 14.24 -6.66 9.03
C MET A 1 13.93 -5.28 9.61
N LYS A 2 14.64 -4.81 10.65
CA LYS A 2 14.40 -3.47 11.24
C LYS A 2 14.45 -2.32 10.22
N ASN A 3 15.43 -2.31 9.32
CA ASN A 3 15.54 -1.28 8.28
C ASN A 3 14.32 -1.25 7.34
N ILE A 4 13.80 -2.43 6.95
CA ILE A 4 12.59 -2.53 6.11
C ILE A 4 11.38 -1.99 6.86
N ASN A 5 11.26 -2.27 8.16
CA ASN A 5 10.18 -1.73 8.99
C ASN A 5 10.23 -0.20 9.11
N TYR A 6 11.41 0.38 9.37
CA TYR A 6 11.57 1.84 9.40
C TYR A 6 11.25 2.49 8.05
N LEU A 7 11.72 1.86 6.96
CA LEU A 7 11.44 2.34 5.62
C LEU A 7 9.95 2.24 5.29
N ASN A 8 9.27 1.18 5.72
CA ASN A 8 7.83 1.06 5.57
C ASN A 8 7.07 2.14 6.35
N TYR A 9 7.48 2.47 7.58
CA TYR A 9 6.89 3.60 8.31
C TYR A 9 7.09 4.92 7.61
N PHE A 10 8.27 5.14 7.02
CA PHE A 10 8.52 6.33 6.21
C PHE A 10 7.57 6.38 5.01
N PHE A 11 7.47 5.29 4.24
CA PHE A 11 6.60 5.24 3.07
C PHE A 11 5.11 5.37 3.39
N VAL A 12 4.64 4.83 4.52
CA VAL A 12 3.23 5.00 4.92
C VAL A 12 2.98 6.38 5.56
N GLY A 13 3.93 6.89 6.34
CA GLY A 13 3.77 8.13 7.10
C GLY A 13 3.87 9.39 6.25
N VAL A 14 4.79 9.43 5.27
CA VAL A 14 5.00 10.61 4.42
C VAL A 14 3.74 11.03 3.64
N PRO A 15 3.03 10.13 2.91
CA PRO A 15 1.77 10.47 2.26
C PRO A 15 0.75 11.09 3.21
N ILE A 16 0.58 10.48 4.38
CA ILE A 16 -0.39 10.92 5.40
C ILE A 16 -0.02 12.33 5.88
N PHE A 17 1.26 12.54 6.17
CA PHE A 17 1.78 13.84 6.60
C PHE A 17 1.60 14.92 5.53
N LEU A 18 1.93 14.63 4.26
CA LEU A 18 1.78 15.58 3.16
C LEU A 18 0.32 15.98 2.92
N VAL A 19 -0.59 15.00 2.94
CA VAL A 19 -2.03 15.26 2.80
C VAL A 19 -2.55 16.07 3.98
N ALA A 20 -2.17 15.71 5.21
CA ALA A 20 -2.57 16.45 6.41
C ALA A 20 -2.06 17.91 6.38
N CYS A 21 -0.79 18.12 6.00
CA CYS A 21 -0.24 19.47 5.83
C CYS A 21 -1.01 20.25 4.77
N GLY A 22 -1.27 19.67 3.60
CA GLY A 22 -2.02 20.34 2.54
C GLY A 22 -3.42 20.78 2.96
N ILE A 23 -4.11 19.97 3.77
CA ILE A 23 -5.41 20.32 4.36
C ILE A 23 -5.26 21.44 5.39
N LEU A 24 -4.31 21.33 6.32
CA LEU A 24 -4.12 22.30 7.41
C LEU A 24 -3.68 23.68 6.91
N THR A 25 -2.89 23.73 5.83
CA THR A 25 -2.43 25.00 5.24
C THR A 25 -3.44 25.61 4.28
N ASN A 26 -4.60 24.96 4.03
CA ASN A 26 -5.59 25.37 3.04
C ASN A 26 -4.96 25.75 1.69
N GLU A 27 -3.99 24.95 1.23
CA GLU A 27 -3.25 25.29 0.02
C GLU A 27 -4.16 25.17 -1.21
N SER A 28 -4.46 26.29 -1.86
CA SER A 28 -5.37 26.36 -3.02
C SER A 28 -4.84 25.65 -4.26
N SER A 29 -3.53 25.43 -4.32
CA SER A 29 -2.85 24.81 -5.45
C SER A 29 -2.99 23.29 -5.50
N GLY A 30 -3.30 22.64 -4.37
CA GLY A 30 -3.37 21.18 -4.25
C GLY A 30 -2.05 20.44 -4.47
N ASN A 31 -0.90 21.12 -4.50
CA ASN A 31 0.41 20.53 -4.78
C ASN A 31 0.82 19.53 -3.69
N LEU A 32 0.58 19.88 -2.42
CA LEU A 32 0.92 19.03 -1.27
C LEU A 32 0.07 17.76 -1.24
N ILE A 33 -1.24 17.90 -1.47
CA ILE A 33 -2.16 16.77 -1.51
C ILE A 33 -1.82 15.87 -2.71
N GLY A 34 -1.62 16.43 -3.89
CA GLY A 34 -1.22 15.70 -5.09
C GLY A 34 0.10 14.95 -4.90
N SER A 35 1.10 15.59 -4.29
CA SER A 35 2.38 14.96 -3.95
C SER A 35 2.20 13.79 -2.99
N GLY A 36 1.34 13.93 -1.97
CA GLY A 36 1.00 12.86 -1.04
C GLY A 36 0.36 11.66 -1.75
N LEU A 37 -0.59 11.91 -2.66
CA LEU A 37 -1.24 10.86 -3.45
C LEU A 37 -0.27 10.14 -4.39
N LEU A 38 0.64 10.87 -5.05
CA LEU A 38 1.69 10.27 -5.86
C LEU A 38 2.65 9.42 -5.01
N PHE A 39 2.91 9.85 -3.78
CA PHE A 39 3.73 9.09 -2.84
C PHE A 39 3.07 7.77 -2.44
N LEU A 40 1.73 7.67 -2.41
CA LEU A 40 1.03 6.39 -2.19
C LEU A 40 1.37 5.35 -3.26
N ILE A 41 1.60 5.77 -4.51
CA ILE A 41 2.02 4.87 -5.59
C ILE A 41 3.42 4.31 -5.28
N LEU A 42 4.34 5.17 -4.86
CA LEU A 42 5.68 4.77 -4.44
C LEU A 42 5.63 3.81 -3.24
N THR A 43 4.76 4.08 -2.27
CA THR A 43 4.51 3.21 -1.13
C THR A 43 4.02 1.84 -1.56
N GLY A 44 3.02 1.78 -2.45
CA GLY A 44 2.53 0.52 -3.00
C GLY A 44 3.63 -0.28 -3.70
N LEU A 45 4.41 0.37 -4.58
CA LEU A 45 5.54 -0.26 -5.27
C LEU A 45 6.59 -0.81 -4.30
N PHE A 46 6.97 -0.01 -3.31
CA PHE A 46 7.90 -0.44 -2.25
C PHE A 46 7.38 -1.69 -1.54
N GLN A 47 6.12 -1.68 -1.08
CA GLN A 47 5.55 -2.81 -0.33
C GLN A 47 5.42 -4.07 -1.19
N VAL A 48 5.09 -3.95 -2.48
CA VAL A 48 5.06 -5.10 -3.40
C VAL A 48 6.45 -5.69 -3.60
N ILE A 49 7.46 -4.87 -3.89
CA ILE A 49 8.84 -5.34 -4.13
C ILE A 49 9.38 -6.04 -2.89
N PHE A 50 9.27 -5.40 -1.72
CA PHE A 50 9.76 -5.99 -0.48
C PHE A 50 8.90 -7.18 -0.01
N GLY A 51 7.60 -7.17 -0.24
CA GLY A 51 6.74 -8.32 0.02
C GLY A 51 7.12 -9.54 -0.80
N ILE A 52 7.39 -9.38 -2.10
CA ILE A 52 7.85 -10.47 -2.96
C ILE A 52 9.22 -10.95 -2.48
N LYS A 53 10.16 -10.03 -2.24
CA LYS A 53 11.50 -10.41 -1.78
C LYS A 53 11.47 -11.16 -0.45
N MET A 54 10.68 -10.69 0.51
CA MET A 54 10.51 -11.35 1.81
C MET A 54 9.85 -12.73 1.67
N LEU A 55 8.93 -12.91 0.73
CA LEU A 55 8.32 -14.21 0.45
C LEU A 55 9.31 -15.17 -0.22
N MET A 56 10.19 -14.68 -1.10
CA MET A 56 11.25 -15.51 -1.68
C MET A 56 12.24 -16.00 -0.61
N ASP A 57 12.56 -15.15 0.36
CA ASP A 57 13.48 -15.48 1.45
C ASP A 57 12.83 -16.42 2.50
N ASP A 58 11.51 -16.30 2.71
CA ASP A 58 10.74 -17.15 3.63
C ASP A 58 9.41 -17.61 2.99
N PRO A 59 9.45 -18.60 2.08
CA PRO A 59 8.29 -19.01 1.28
C PRO A 59 7.21 -19.70 2.10
N LYS A 60 7.52 -20.16 3.32
CA LYS A 60 6.57 -20.82 4.21
C LYS A 60 5.78 -19.84 5.08
N ASP A 61 6.10 -18.54 5.06
CA ASP A 61 5.36 -17.55 5.82
C ASP A 61 3.97 -17.33 5.20
N THR A 62 2.96 -17.86 5.90
CA THR A 62 1.57 -17.77 5.48
C THR A 62 1.07 -16.33 5.42
N ASN A 63 1.53 -15.41 6.27
CA ASN A 63 1.06 -14.02 6.23
C ASN A 63 1.56 -13.31 4.97
N LEU A 64 2.83 -13.52 4.59
CA LEU A 64 3.40 -13.01 3.34
C LEU A 64 2.68 -13.59 2.11
N GLN A 65 2.34 -14.88 2.13
CA GLN A 65 1.56 -15.48 1.05
C GLN A 65 0.18 -14.82 0.91
N HIS A 66 -0.54 -14.60 2.02
CA HIS A 66 -1.83 -13.91 1.99
C HIS A 66 -1.70 -12.48 1.49
N TYR A 67 -0.64 -11.77 1.90
CA TYR A 67 -0.37 -10.41 1.42
C TYR A 67 -0.21 -10.38 -0.10
N ILE A 68 0.67 -11.22 -0.66
CA ILE A 68 0.91 -11.27 -2.10
C ILE A 68 -0.32 -11.73 -2.89
N LYS A 69 -1.07 -12.71 -2.38
CA LYS A 69 -2.35 -13.11 -2.98
C LYS A 69 -3.35 -11.95 -2.98
N GLY A 70 -3.43 -11.17 -1.90
CA GLY A 70 -4.28 -9.99 -1.80
C GLY A 70 -3.89 -8.90 -2.80
N VAL A 71 -2.59 -8.62 -2.96
CA VAL A 71 -2.07 -7.70 -3.98
C VAL A 71 -2.44 -8.19 -5.39
N GLY A 72 -2.20 -9.47 -5.69
CA GLY A 72 -2.54 -10.05 -6.99
C GLY A 72 -4.05 -10.00 -7.28
N PHE A 73 -4.86 -10.31 -6.28
CA PHE A 73 -6.32 -10.23 -6.37
C PHE A 73 -6.81 -8.81 -6.64
N PHE A 74 -6.25 -7.82 -5.94
CA PHE A 74 -6.56 -6.40 -6.17
C PHE A 74 -6.31 -6.00 -7.63
N PHE A 75 -5.11 -6.27 -8.15
CA PHE A 75 -4.77 -5.91 -9.54
C PHE A 75 -5.61 -6.68 -10.56
N ALA A 76 -5.84 -7.97 -10.33
CA ALA A 76 -6.69 -8.78 -11.20
C ALA A 76 -8.13 -8.25 -11.25
N LEU A 77 -8.72 -7.96 -10.09
CA LEU A 77 -10.08 -7.44 -9.99
C LEU A 77 -10.20 -6.04 -10.60
N TRP A 78 -9.22 -5.17 -10.37
CA TRP A 78 -9.17 -3.85 -10.98
C TRP A 78 -9.09 -3.93 -12.51
N LEU A 79 -8.21 -4.78 -13.05
CA LEU A 79 -8.04 -4.97 -14.50
C LEU A 79 -9.30 -5.57 -15.14
N ILE A 80 -9.85 -6.65 -14.58
CA ILE A 80 -11.06 -7.30 -15.09
C ILE A 80 -12.27 -6.36 -15.02
N ASN A 81 -12.41 -5.61 -13.92
CA ASN A 81 -13.49 -4.63 -13.82
C ASN A 81 -13.33 -3.49 -14.83
N GLY A 82 -12.12 -2.98 -15.04
CA GLY A 82 -11.87 -1.89 -15.99
C GLY A 82 -11.97 -2.28 -17.46
N THR A 83 -11.85 -3.57 -17.79
CA THR A 83 -11.84 -4.04 -19.18
C THR A 83 -13.11 -4.79 -19.58
N VAL A 84 -13.71 -5.54 -18.66
CA VAL A 84 -14.82 -6.45 -18.96
C VAL A 84 -16.12 -6.03 -18.28
N LEU A 85 -16.11 -5.88 -16.94
CA LEU A 85 -17.36 -5.76 -16.17
C LEU A 85 -17.90 -4.33 -16.13
N ASN A 86 -17.01 -3.34 -15.97
CA ASN A 86 -17.33 -1.92 -15.81
C ASN A 86 -18.36 -1.61 -14.71
N PHE A 87 -18.34 -2.37 -13.61
CA PHE A 87 -19.26 -2.13 -12.49
C PHE A 87 -18.72 -1.05 -11.56
N GLU A 88 -19.50 0.01 -11.35
CA GLU A 88 -19.14 1.12 -10.44
C GLU A 88 -18.98 0.65 -9.00
N ILE A 89 -19.85 -0.26 -8.53
CA ILE A 89 -19.80 -0.80 -7.17
C ILE A 89 -18.45 -1.46 -6.85
N ILE A 90 -17.81 -2.08 -7.85
CA ILE A 90 -16.51 -2.72 -7.67
C ILE A 90 -15.41 -1.67 -7.47
N TYR A 91 -15.49 -0.51 -8.13
CA TYR A 91 -14.53 0.57 -7.89
C TYR A 91 -14.62 1.13 -6.47
N TYR A 92 -15.82 1.33 -5.94
CA TYR A 92 -16.00 1.76 -4.55
C TYR A 92 -15.39 0.78 -3.55
N ILE A 93 -15.46 -0.52 -3.82
CA ILE A 93 -14.83 -1.57 -3.01
C ILE A 93 -13.31 -1.61 -3.18
N LEU A 94 -12.79 -1.31 -4.37
CA LEU A 94 -11.36 -1.32 -4.66
C LEU A 94 -10.61 -0.16 -4.00
N VAL A 95 -11.23 1.01 -3.84
CA VAL A 95 -10.62 2.20 -3.22
C VAL A 95 -9.97 1.92 -1.85
N PRO A 96 -10.64 1.27 -0.88
CA PRO A 96 -10.04 1.02 0.44
C PRO A 96 -9.02 -0.12 0.48
N ILE A 97 -8.97 -1.00 -0.52
CA ILE A 97 -8.12 -2.21 -0.48
C ILE A 97 -6.62 -1.89 -0.35
N PRO A 98 -6.04 -0.94 -1.10
CA PRO A 98 -4.64 -0.55 -0.94
C PRO A 98 -4.29 -0.11 0.49
N ILE A 99 -5.20 0.58 1.18
CA ILE A 99 -5.00 1.01 2.57
C ILE A 99 -4.93 -0.20 3.50
N VAL A 100 -5.86 -1.15 3.35
CA VAL A 100 -5.88 -2.40 4.13
C VAL A 100 -4.60 -3.22 3.89
N LEU A 101 -4.16 -3.34 2.64
CA LEU A 101 -2.93 -4.04 2.27
C LEU A 101 -1.69 -3.36 2.87
N ALA A 102 -1.64 -2.02 2.87
CA ALA A 102 -0.53 -1.27 3.45
C ALA A 102 -0.44 -1.46 4.97
N ILE A 103 -1.58 -1.47 5.67
CA ILE A 103 -1.64 -1.77 7.11
C ILE A 103 -1.20 -3.22 7.36
N PHE A 104 -1.68 -4.18 6.56
CA PHE A 104 -1.34 -5.58 6.71
C PHE A 104 0.18 -5.82 6.53
N PHE A 105 0.78 -5.23 5.51
CA PHE A 105 2.23 -5.30 5.30
C PHE A 105 3.02 -4.65 6.45
N SER A 106 2.52 -3.53 6.98
CA SER A 106 3.11 -2.87 8.15
C SER A 106 3.12 -3.77 9.39
N MET A 107 2.04 -4.53 9.61
CA MET A 107 1.99 -5.50 10.72
C MET A 107 2.99 -6.65 10.54
N ILE A 108 3.12 -7.19 9.31
CA ILE A 108 4.07 -8.27 8.99
C ILE A 108 5.51 -7.80 9.27
N THR A 109 5.88 -6.63 8.74
CA THR A 109 7.23 -6.08 8.87
C THR A 109 7.57 -5.72 10.31
N TYR A 110 6.62 -5.16 11.07
CA TYR A 110 6.79 -4.89 12.49
C TYR A 110 7.05 -6.16 13.29
N LYS A 111 6.21 -7.19 13.10
CA LYS A 111 6.32 -8.48 13.82
C LYS A 111 7.64 -9.19 13.52
N LYS A 112 8.14 -9.12 12.28
CA LYS A 112 9.45 -9.68 11.90
C LYS A 112 10.64 -8.82 12.34
N ALA A 113 10.45 -7.55 12.64
CA ALA A 113 11.53 -6.66 13.11
C ALA A 113 11.77 -6.74 14.63
N HIS A 114 10.76 -7.18 15.38
CA HIS A 114 10.76 -7.23 16.85
C HIS A 114 10.59 -8.65 17.42
N LYS A 115 10.70 -9.66 16.55
CA LYS A 115 11.01 -11.05 16.92
C LYS A 115 12.47 -11.33 16.63
#